data_AF-A0A7C6I2X3-F1
#
_entry.id   AF-A0A7C6I2X3-F1
#
_cell.length_a   1.000
_cell.length_b   1.000
_cell.length_c   1.000
_cell.angle_alpha   90.00
_cell.angle_beta   90.00
_cell.angle_gamma   90.00
#
_symmetry.space_group_name_H-M   'P 1'
#
loop_
_entity.id
_entity.type
_entity.pdbx_description
1 polymer ?
#
loop_
_entity_poly.entity_id
_entity_poly.type
_entity_poly.pdbx_seq_one_letter_code
_entity_poly.pdbx_strand_id
1 'polypeptide(L)'
;MQKTKIQEINVHGLSVEKAITRILYAIERAYFNYDFEVRVIHGYNKGDAIKTAIRESDEIINSPYVRNVRPDLLNKGVTIIELHFQEEDYDY
;
A
#
# COMPACT_ATOMS: atom_id res chain seq x y z
N MET A 1 16.38 -18.21 2.01
CA MET A 1 15.12 -17.56 2.46
C MET A 1 15.14 -16.13 1.97
N GLN A 2 14.51 -15.82 0.84
CA GLN A 2 14.28 -14.42 0.48
C GLN A 2 13.42 -13.82 1.58
N LYS A 3 13.89 -12.73 2.20
CA LYS A 3 13.09 -11.96 3.13
C LYS A 3 11.91 -11.42 2.32
N THR A 4 10.73 -11.95 2.55
CA THR A 4 9.47 -11.31 2.19
C THR A 4 9.50 -9.94 2.84
N LYS A 5 9.80 -8.90 2.07
CA LYS A 5 9.90 -7.54 2.58
C LYS A 5 8.55 -6.87 2.49
N ILE A 6 8.19 -6.26 3.62
CA ILE A 6 6.99 -5.47 3.82
C ILE A 6 7.45 -4.02 3.84
N GLN A 7 6.85 -3.16 3.03
CA GLN A 7 7.09 -1.72 3.12
C GLN A 7 6.03 -1.08 4.02
N GLU A 8 6.43 -0.53 5.16
CA GLU A 8 5.52 0.24 6.02
C GLU A 8 5.66 1.74 5.76
N ILE A 9 4.54 2.43 5.56
CA ILE A 9 4.51 3.89 5.44
C ILE A 9 3.53 4.51 6.42
N ASN A 10 3.96 5.60 7.05
CA ASN A 10 3.12 6.40 7.92
C ASN A 10 2.63 7.64 7.17
N VAL A 11 1.31 7.76 7.06
CA VAL A 11 0.60 8.90 6.44
C VAL A 11 -0.34 9.59 7.43
N HIS A 12 -0.30 9.19 8.70
CA HIS A 12 -1.09 9.81 9.76
C HIS A 12 -0.82 11.31 9.87
N GLY A 13 -1.89 12.11 9.95
CA GLY A 13 -1.82 13.56 10.06
C GLY A 13 -1.59 14.31 8.73
N LEU A 14 -1.43 13.59 7.62
CA LEU A 14 -1.42 14.21 6.29
C LEU A 14 -2.84 14.58 5.83
N SER A 15 -2.92 15.52 4.89
CA SER A 15 -4.14 15.67 4.10
C SER A 15 -4.35 14.44 3.22
N VAL A 16 -5.60 14.17 2.84
CA VAL A 16 -5.95 13.03 1.97
C VAL A 16 -5.12 13.03 0.69
N GLU A 17 -5.05 14.16 -0.02
CA GLU A 17 -4.26 14.31 -1.24
C GLU A 17 -2.78 13.91 -1.04
N LYS A 18 -2.12 14.48 -0.02
CA LYS A 18 -0.71 14.16 0.27
C LYS A 18 -0.52 12.71 0.68
N ALA A 19 -1.48 12.12 1.39
CA ALA A 19 -1.45 10.71 1.73
C ALA A 19 -1.51 9.85 0.46
N ILE A 20 -2.46 10.11 -0.45
CA ILE A 20 -2.62 9.37 -1.71
C ILE A 20 -1.35 9.45 -2.56
N THR A 21 -0.81 10.65 -2.78
CA THR A 21 0.46 10.80 -3.53
C THR A 21 1.59 9.98 -2.89
N ARG A 22 1.69 9.98 -1.56
CA ARG A 22 2.73 9.22 -0.86
C ARG A 22 2.51 7.71 -0.93
N ILE A 23 1.25 7.27 -0.95
CA ILE A 23 0.88 5.85 -1.10
C ILE A 23 1.24 5.37 -2.51
N LEU A 24 0.89 6.12 -3.56
CA LEU A 24 1.20 5.75 -4.95
C LEU A 24 2.71 5.60 -5.16
N TYR A 25 3.50 6.55 -4.66
CA TYR A 25 4.96 6.45 -4.71
C TYR A 25 5.49 5.25 -3.90
N ALA A 26 4.86 4.94 -2.78
CA ALA A 26 5.23 3.78 -1.97
C ALA A 26 4.94 2.45 -2.67
N ILE A 27 3.80 2.34 -3.36
CA ILE A 27 3.41 1.17 -4.16
C ILE A 27 4.44 0.93 -5.26
N GLU A 28 4.74 1.97 -6.05
CA GLU A 28 5.71 1.88 -7.14
C GLU A 28 7.09 1.44 -6.63
N ARG A 29 7.58 2.07 -5.57
CA ARG A 29 8.88 1.69 -4.98
C ARG A 29 8.89 0.28 -4.41
N ALA A 30 7.83 -0.12 -3.72
CA ALA A 30 7.71 -1.45 -3.14
C ALA A 30 7.73 -2.52 -4.25
N TYR A 31 7.01 -2.28 -5.35
CA TYR A 31 7.00 -3.16 -6.52
C TYR A 31 8.41 -3.34 -7.12
N PHE A 32 9.15 -2.26 -7.35
CA PHE A 32 10.53 -2.35 -7.87
C PHE A 32 11.55 -2.91 -6.88
N ASN A 33 11.23 -2.91 -5.58
CA ASN A 33 12.06 -3.53 -4.55
C ASN A 33 11.72 -5.01 -4.30
N TYR A 34 10.78 -5.57 -5.05
CA TYR A 34 10.26 -6.93 -4.87
C TYR A 34 9.61 -7.14 -3.49
N ASP A 35 9.04 -6.08 -2.92
CA ASP A 35 8.21 -6.17 -1.73
C ASP A 35 6.83 -6.71 -2.13
N PHE A 36 6.21 -7.51 -1.26
CA PHE A 36 4.93 -8.16 -1.58
C PHE A 36 3.72 -7.38 -1.05
N GLU A 37 3.93 -6.49 -0.08
CA GLU A 37 2.86 -5.67 0.48
C GLU A 37 3.37 -4.29 0.95
N VAL A 38 2.49 -3.30 0.87
CA VAL A 38 2.63 -1.98 1.50
C VAL A 38 1.62 -1.87 2.64
N ARG A 39 2.10 -1.60 3.84
CA ARG A 39 1.27 -1.30 5.02
C ARG A 39 1.16 0.20 5.21
N VAL A 40 -0.05 0.72 5.08
CA VAL A 40 -0.35 2.15 5.18
C VAL A 40 -0.93 2.45 6.55
N ILE A 41 -0.14 3.10 7.40
CA ILE A 41 -0.55 3.55 8.73
C ILE A 41 -1.21 4.92 8.58
N HIS A 42 -2.55 4.95 8.62
CA HIS A 42 -3.36 6.16 8.52
C HIS A 42 -3.98 6.62 9.85
N GLY A 43 -3.98 5.76 10.88
CA GLY A 43 -4.56 6.04 12.20
C GLY A 43 -6.07 5.74 12.28
N TYR A 44 -6.61 5.67 13.51
CA TYR A 44 -7.94 5.09 13.79
C TYR A 44 -9.11 6.10 13.89
N ASN A 45 -8.87 7.36 14.25
CA ASN A 45 -9.95 8.35 14.46
C ASN A 45 -10.05 9.37 13.32
N LYS A 46 -8.98 10.14 13.08
CA LYS A 46 -8.91 11.10 11.96
C LYS A 46 -8.45 10.46 10.64
N GLY A 47 -8.06 9.18 10.69
CA GLY A 47 -7.57 8.43 9.55
C GLY A 47 -8.66 7.82 8.68
N ASP A 48 -9.93 7.87 9.09
CA ASP A 48 -11.04 7.31 8.32
C ASP A 48 -11.18 7.97 6.94
N ALA A 49 -10.92 9.27 6.82
CA ALA A 49 -10.92 9.94 5.52
C ALA A 49 -9.84 9.39 4.57
N ILE A 50 -8.64 9.13 5.09
CA ILE A 50 -7.55 8.51 4.31
C ILE A 50 -7.90 7.06 3.99
N LYS A 51 -8.42 6.31 4.95
CA LYS A 51 -8.86 4.92 4.75
C LYS A 51 -9.91 4.82 3.65
N THR A 52 -10.93 5.68 3.67
CA THR A 52 -11.96 5.74 2.63
C THR A 52 -11.34 6.13 1.29
N ALA A 53 -10.50 7.16 1.27
CA ALA A 53 -9.83 7.58 0.04
C ALA A 53 -8.94 6.49 -0.57
N ILE A 54 -8.24 5.69 0.24
CA ILE A 54 -7.47 4.53 -0.27
C ILE A 54 -8.40 3.53 -0.96
N ARG A 55 -9.55 3.24 -0.36
CA ARG A 55 -10.53 2.26 -0.86
C ARG A 55 -11.35 2.73 -2.04
N GLU A 56 -11.40 4.02 -2.29
CA GLU A 56 -12.17 4.65 -3.38
C GLU A 56 -11.28 5.26 -4.46
N SER A 57 -9.96 5.28 -4.27
CA SER A 57 -9.02 5.83 -5.26
C SER A 57 -8.84 4.86 -6.41
N ASP A 58 -9.40 5.20 -7.57
CA ASP A 58 -9.20 4.47 -8.82
C ASP A 58 -7.71 4.34 -9.19
N GLU A 59 -6.89 5.34 -8.87
CA GLU A 59 -5.44 5.32 -9.11
C GLU A 59 -4.73 4.23 -8.30
N ILE A 60 -5.19 3.95 -7.08
CA ILE A 60 -4.64 2.89 -6.24
C ILE A 60 -5.22 1.53 -6.65
N ILE A 61 -6.55 1.44 -6.79
CA ILE A 61 -7.25 0.17 -7.03
C ILE A 61 -6.90 -0.41 -8.40
N ASN A 62 -6.81 0.45 -9.42
CA ASN A 62 -6.51 0.03 -10.79
C ASN A 62 -5.02 0.17 -11.13
N SER A 63 -4.15 0.42 -10.14
CA SER A 63 -2.72 0.43 -10.35
C SER A 63 -2.27 -0.93 -10.88
N PRO A 64 -1.42 -1.00 -11.93
CA PRO A 64 -0.93 -2.27 -12.46
C PRO A 64 -0.08 -3.06 -11.46
N TYR A 65 0.36 -2.42 -10.37
CA TYR A 65 1.19 -3.02 -9.33
C TYR A 65 0.35 -3.62 -8.20
N VAL A 66 -0.91 -3.21 -8.05
CA VAL A 66 -1.76 -3.57 -6.91
C VAL A 66 -2.62 -4.77 -7.26
N ARG A 67 -2.48 -5.83 -6.46
CA ARG A 67 -3.30 -7.04 -6.53
C ARG A 67 -4.57 -6.93 -5.70
N ASN A 68 -4.48 -6.35 -4.50
CA ASN A 68 -5.59 -6.29 -3.56
C ASN A 68 -5.40 -5.17 -2.53
N VAL A 69 -6.50 -4.63 -2.02
CA VAL A 69 -6.52 -3.61 -0.96
C VAL A 69 -7.47 -4.07 0.13
N ARG A 70 -6.97 -4.21 1.36
CA ARG A 70 -7.78 -4.66 2.49
C ARG A 70 -7.40 -3.96 3.80
N PRO A 71 -8.34 -3.78 4.74
CA PRO A 71 -7.98 -3.35 6.08
C PRO A 71 -7.16 -4.42 6.80
N ASP A 72 -6.32 -3.99 7.75
CA ASP A 72 -5.75 -4.91 8.73
C ASP A 72 -6.82 -5.29 9.77
N LEU A 73 -6.95 -6.59 10.06
CA LEU A 73 -7.97 -7.14 10.95
C LEU A 73 -7.66 -6.85 12.43
N LEU A 74 -6.37 -6.71 12.78
CA LEU A 74 -5.89 -6.48 14.14
C LEU A 74 -5.67 -4.99 14.41
N ASN A 75 -5.33 -4.22 13.37
CA ASN A 75 -5.08 -2.78 13.48
C ASN A 75 -5.92 -1.95 12.50
N LYS A 76 -7.05 -1.44 12.99
CA LYS A 76 -7.98 -0.63 12.18
C LYS A 76 -7.38 0.70 11.67
N GLY A 77 -6.23 1.12 12.19
CA GLY A 77 -5.47 2.27 11.69
C GLY A 77 -4.50 1.95 10.54
N VAL A 78 -4.56 0.72 10.02
CA VAL A 78 -3.71 0.22 8.94
C VAL A 78 -4.57 -0.33 7.80
N THR A 79 -4.16 0.00 6.58
CA THR A 79 -4.63 -0.61 5.35
C THR A 79 -3.45 -1.32 4.67
N ILE A 80 -3.69 -2.54 4.20
CA ILE A 80 -2.70 -3.38 3.53
C ILE A 80 -3.00 -3.36 2.03
N ILE A 81 -1.96 -3.07 1.26
CA ILE A 81 -1.98 -3.07 -0.21
C ILE A 81 -1.05 -4.20 -0.65
N GLU A 82 -1.63 -5.28 -1.19
CA GLU A 82 -0.88 -6.43 -1.69
C GLU A 82 -0.47 -6.15 -3.13
N LEU A 83 0.78 -6.45 -3.46
CA LEU A 83 1.34 -6.18 -4.79
C LEU A 83 1.35 -7.44 -5.66
N HIS A 84 1.36 -7.25 -6.97
CA HIS A 84 1.69 -8.33 -7.90
C HIS A 84 3.15 -8.74 -7.69
N PHE A 85 3.41 -10.05 -7.59
CA PHE A 85 4.77 -10.57 -7.63
C PHE A 85 5.32 -10.37 -9.05
N GLN A 86 6.47 -9.73 -9.18
CA GLN A 86 7.32 -9.98 -10.33
C GLN A 86 7.89 -11.38 -10.14
N GLU A 87 7.37 -12.38 -10.86
CA GLU A 87 8.14 -13.60 -11.06
C GLU A 87 9.42 -13.16 -11.79
N GLU A 88 10.58 -13.48 -11.21
CA GLU A 88 11.85 -13.26 -11.89
C GLU A 88 11.80 -14.06 -13.19
N ASP A 89 11.76 -13.37 -14.34
CA ASP A 89 12.07 -13.96 -15.64
C ASP A 89 13.53 -14.43 -15.61
N TYR A 90 13.78 -15.58 -14.97
CA TYR A 90 15.00 -16.35 -15.19
C TYR A 90 14.86 -17.08 -16.51
N ASP A 91 15.06 -16.36 -17.61
CA ASP A 91 15.46 -16.97 -18.87
C ASP A 91 16.88 -17.54 -18.69
N TYR A 92 16.97 -18.88 -18.64
CA TYR A 92 18.21 -19.67 -18.65
C TYR A 92 18.79 -19.80 -20.05
#